data_AF-A0AAW9I9J8-F1
#
_entry.id   AF-A0AAW9I9J8-F1
#
_cell.length_a   1.000
_cell.length_b   1.000
_cell.length_c   1.000
_cell.angle_alpha   90.00
_cell.angle_beta   90.00
_cell.angle_gamma   90.00
#
_symmetry.space_group_name_H-M   'P 1'
#
loop_
_entity.id
_entity.type
_entity.pdbx_description
1 polymer ?
#
loop_
_entity_poly.entity_id
_entity_poly.type
_entity_poly.pdbx_seq_one_letter_code
_entity_poly.pdbx_strand_id
1 'polypeptide(L)'
;IIDNADIFDLYKVQSQIDKALNKKVWLKSGGYLIIEKTEALTVIDVNTGKFTGNSNREDTVYKTNEEACIEIARQLKLRDIGGIIIIDFIDMIKKKNKENLLKILNHELQKDKRKSEVLGLTRLGLVEVARRREKNSVGEYY
;
A
#
# COMPACT_ATOMS: atom_id res chain seq x y z
N ILE A 1 -38.56 25.23 -9.53
CA ILE A 1 -37.36 24.94 -8.72
C ILE A 1 -37.13 23.45 -8.88
N ILE A 2 -36.31 23.06 -9.87
CA ILE A 2 -35.96 21.65 -10.06
C ILE A 2 -34.67 21.49 -9.27
N ASP A 3 -34.76 20.72 -8.19
CA ASP A 3 -33.65 20.40 -7.31
C ASP A 3 -32.73 19.44 -8.10
N ASN A 4 -31.77 20.03 -8.82
CA ASN A 4 -30.70 19.31 -9.51
C ASN A 4 -29.68 18.82 -8.47
N ALA A 5 -30.12 18.00 -7.52
CA ALA A 5 -29.19 17.25 -6.69
C ALA A 5 -28.47 16.27 -7.62
N ASP A 6 -27.15 16.45 -7.77
CA ASP A 6 -26.32 15.57 -8.56
C ASP A 6 -26.51 14.12 -8.07
N ILE A 7 -26.68 13.18 -8.99
CA ILE A 7 -26.87 11.77 -8.65
C ILE A 7 -25.67 11.25 -7.84
N PHE A 8 -24.49 11.83 -8.04
CA PHE A 8 -23.29 11.53 -7.24
C PHE A 8 -23.41 11.94 -5.77
N ASP A 9 -24.08 13.06 -5.48
CA ASP A 9 -24.34 13.54 -4.12
C ASP A 9 -25.39 12.68 -3.42
N LEU A 10 -26.43 12.24 -4.15
CA LEU A 10 -27.48 11.37 -3.62
C LEU A 10 -26.95 10.02 -3.12
N TYR A 11 -25.92 9.48 -3.78
CA TYR A 11 -25.28 8.20 -3.43
C TYR A 11 -24.00 8.34 -2.60
N LYS A 12 -23.64 9.57 -2.18
CA LYS A 12 -22.40 9.87 -1.43
C LYS A 12 -21.12 9.34 -2.09
N VAL A 13 -21.13 9.24 -3.43
CA VAL A 13 -20.04 8.62 -4.20
C VAL A 13 -18.74 9.38 -3.99
N GLN A 14 -18.80 10.71 -3.94
CA GLN A 14 -17.63 11.56 -3.66
C GLN A 14 -16.95 11.19 -2.33
N SER A 15 -17.73 10.98 -1.26
CA SER A 15 -17.16 10.59 0.04
C SER A 15 -16.50 9.20 0.03
N GLN A 16 -16.95 8.30 -0.86
CA GLN A 16 -16.36 6.99 -1.04
C GLN A 16 -15.06 7.07 -1.87
N ILE A 17 -15.03 7.95 -2.87
CA ILE A 17 -13.82 8.26 -3.65
C ILE A 17 -12.76 8.90 -2.75
N ASP A 18 -13.12 9.91 -1.96
CA ASP A 18 -12.18 10.58 -1.05
C ASP A 18 -11.60 9.61 0.00
N LYS A 19 -12.41 8.67 0.50
CA LYS A 19 -11.93 7.57 1.36
C LYS A 19 -11.01 6.62 0.63
N ALA A 20 -11.33 6.27 -0.63
CA ALA A 20 -10.49 5.40 -1.45
C ALA A 20 -9.16 6.06 -1.83
N LEU A 21 -9.13 7.39 -1.95
CA LEU A 21 -7.93 8.18 -2.25
C LEU A 21 -7.18 8.64 -1.00
N ASN A 22 -7.71 8.40 0.20
CA ASN A 22 -7.07 8.81 1.44
C ASN A 22 -5.63 8.25 1.51
N LYS A 23 -4.66 9.12 1.79
CA LYS A 23 -3.24 8.75 1.89
C LYS A 23 -3.01 7.69 2.95
N LYS A 24 -3.79 7.71 4.05
CA LYS A 24 -3.65 6.80 5.17
C LYS A 24 -4.55 5.57 5.03
N VAL A 25 -3.96 4.39 5.12
CA VAL A 25 -4.66 3.10 5.09
C VAL A 25 -4.39 2.34 6.38
N TRP A 26 -5.43 2.02 7.16
CA TRP A 26 -5.27 1.30 8.41
C TRP A 26 -5.08 -0.21 8.19
N LEU A 27 -4.19 -0.79 8.98
CA LEU A 27 -4.00 -2.23 9.13
C LEU A 27 -4.86 -2.74 10.30
N LYS A 28 -5.29 -4.01 10.26
CA LYS A 28 -6.12 -4.65 11.30
C LYS A 28 -5.43 -4.67 12.66
N SER A 29 -4.10 -4.79 12.67
CA SER A 29 -3.29 -4.72 13.90
C SER A 29 -3.17 -3.32 14.51
N GLY A 30 -3.76 -2.29 13.87
CA GLY A 30 -3.69 -0.90 14.31
C GLY A 30 -2.50 -0.11 13.73
N GLY A 31 -1.59 -0.78 13.03
CA GLY A 31 -0.63 -0.12 12.13
C GLY A 31 -1.32 0.60 10.97
N TYR A 32 -0.55 1.31 10.15
CA TYR A 32 -1.08 1.97 8.96
C TYR A 32 -0.02 2.15 7.89
N LEU A 33 -0.49 2.25 6.65
CA LEU A 33 0.29 2.67 5.48
C LEU A 33 0.05 4.15 5.22
N ILE A 34 1.07 4.84 4.74
CA ILE A 34 0.94 6.13 4.06
C ILE A 34 1.32 5.91 2.60
N ILE A 35 0.42 6.24 1.67
CA ILE A 35 0.63 6.06 0.23
C ILE A 35 0.69 7.44 -0.42
N GLU A 36 1.83 7.78 -1.01
CA GLU A 36 2.05 9.07 -1.67
C GLU A 36 2.57 8.90 -3.09
N LYS A 37 1.85 9.52 -4.04
CA LYS A 37 2.26 9.57 -5.44
C LYS A 37 3.05 10.85 -5.68
N THR A 38 4.23 10.71 -6.26
CA THR A 38 5.04 11.80 -6.81
C THR A 38 4.95 11.77 -8.34
N GLU A 39 5.65 12.69 -9.01
CA GLU A 39 5.71 12.74 -10.47
C GLU A 39 6.25 11.43 -11.07
N ALA A 40 7.33 10.89 -10.50
CA ALA A 40 8.05 9.75 -11.07
C ALA A 40 7.63 8.40 -10.47
N LEU A 41 7.26 8.37 -9.18
CA LEU A 41 7.08 7.13 -8.43
C LEU A 41 6.05 7.26 -7.31
N THR A 42 5.60 6.12 -6.79
CA THR A 42 4.77 6.05 -5.57
C THR A 42 5.60 5.55 -4.40
N VAL A 43 5.55 6.26 -3.28
CA VAL A 43 6.16 5.87 -2.00
C VAL A 43 5.08 5.31 -1.10
N ILE A 44 5.41 4.22 -0.39
CA ILE A 44 4.54 3.63 0.62
C ILE A 44 5.32 3.44 1.93
N ASP A 45 4.90 4.10 2.99
CA ASP A 45 5.52 3.98 4.32
C ASP A 45 4.68 3.10 5.24
N VAL A 46 5.31 2.12 5.87
CA VAL A 46 4.67 1.23 6.85
C VAL A 46 4.95 1.74 8.26
N ASN A 47 3.90 1.98 9.03
CA ASN A 47 4.00 2.51 10.38
C ASN A 47 3.33 1.59 11.40
N THR A 48 3.98 1.41 12.56
CA THR A 48 3.35 0.78 13.72
C THR A 48 2.36 1.75 14.36
N GLY A 49 1.17 1.26 14.71
CA GLY A 49 0.22 2.01 15.53
C GLY A 49 0.59 2.00 17.02
N LYS A 50 -0.32 2.48 17.87
CA LYS A 50 -0.18 2.44 19.34
C LYS A 50 -0.24 1.03 19.95
N PHE A 51 -0.02 -0.05 19.19
CA PHE A 51 -0.13 -1.41 19.71
C PHE A 51 1.10 -1.76 20.55
N THR A 52 1.03 -1.46 21.85
CA THR A 52 2.02 -1.78 22.88
C THR A 52 1.64 -3.07 23.62
N GLY A 53 1.38 -4.16 22.87
CA GLY A 53 1.24 -5.47 23.50
C GLY A 53 2.57 -5.91 24.13
N ASN A 54 2.53 -6.62 25.25
CA ASN A 54 3.69 -7.21 25.96
C ASN A 54 4.50 -8.25 25.14
N SER A 55 4.24 -8.37 23.83
CA SER A 55 4.96 -9.25 22.93
C SER A 55 6.28 -8.61 22.48
N ASN A 56 7.27 -9.47 22.22
CA ASN A 56 8.56 -9.09 21.66
C ASN A 56 8.38 -8.13 20.48
N ARG A 57 8.99 -6.93 20.59
CA ARG A 57 8.87 -5.84 19.60
C ARG A 57 9.22 -6.32 18.18
N GLU A 58 10.19 -7.22 18.05
CA GLU A 58 10.61 -7.76 16.75
C GLU A 58 9.49 -8.57 16.07
N ASP A 59 8.75 -9.38 16.82
CA ASP A 59 7.66 -10.18 16.28
C ASP A 59 6.47 -9.30 15.88
N THR A 60 6.18 -8.25 16.67
CA THR A 60 5.16 -7.25 16.33
C THR A 60 5.50 -6.53 15.03
N VAL A 61 6.76 -6.11 14.87
CA VAL A 61 7.25 -5.46 13.65
C VAL A 61 7.11 -6.40 12.45
N TYR A 62 7.56 -7.65 12.58
CA TYR A 62 7.46 -8.62 11.50
C TYR A 62 6.01 -8.86 11.06
N LYS A 63 5.09 -9.07 12.02
CA LYS A 63 3.66 -9.24 11.73
C LYS A 63 3.04 -8.00 11.08
N THR A 64 3.43 -6.81 11.52
CA THR A 64 2.95 -5.54 10.93
C THR A 64 3.40 -5.43 9.47
N ASN A 65 4.66 -5.73 9.18
CA ASN A 65 5.18 -5.73 7.81
C ASN A 65 4.52 -6.81 6.94
N GLU A 66 4.30 -8.01 7.47
CA GLU A 66 3.59 -9.09 6.77
C GLU A 66 2.17 -8.67 6.39
N GLU A 67 1.44 -8.07 7.33
CA GLU A 67 0.12 -7.50 7.07
C GLU A 67 0.17 -6.37 6.04
N ALA A 68 1.18 -5.50 6.14
CA ALA A 68 1.41 -4.43 5.18
C ALA A 68 1.63 -4.97 3.76
N CYS A 69 2.34 -6.09 3.56
CA CYS A 69 2.52 -6.68 2.23
C CYS A 69 1.19 -7.00 1.55
N ILE A 70 0.27 -7.62 2.30
CA ILE A 70 -1.05 -8.01 1.80
C ILE A 70 -1.85 -6.75 1.46
N GLU A 71 -1.84 -5.76 2.35
CA GLU A 71 -2.60 -4.53 2.15
C GLU A 71 -2.03 -3.67 1.02
N ILE A 72 -0.71 -3.59 0.87
CA ILE A 72 -0.04 -2.90 -0.24
C ILE A 72 -0.47 -3.49 -1.58
N ALA A 73 -0.38 -4.81 -1.75
CA ALA A 73 -0.79 -5.47 -3.00
C ALA A 73 -2.26 -5.18 -3.32
N ARG A 74 -3.13 -5.20 -2.29
CA ARG A 74 -4.54 -4.84 -2.42
C ARG A 74 -4.73 -3.39 -2.86
N GLN A 75 -4.03 -2.43 -2.25
CA GLN A 75 -4.13 -1.00 -2.56
C GLN A 75 -3.60 -0.66 -3.96
N LEU A 76 -2.49 -1.27 -4.37
CA LEU A 76 -1.95 -1.10 -5.72
C LEU A 76 -2.96 -1.52 -6.79
N LYS A 77 -3.68 -2.62 -6.54
CA LYS A 77 -4.76 -3.10 -7.42
C LYS A 77 -5.98 -2.18 -7.39
N LEU A 78 -6.44 -1.75 -6.21
CA LEU A 78 -7.68 -0.97 -6.06
C LEU A 78 -7.56 0.46 -6.56
N ARG A 79 -6.41 1.11 -6.34
CA ARG A 79 -6.14 2.49 -6.77
C ARG A 79 -5.54 2.55 -8.18
N ASP A 80 -5.31 1.39 -8.75
CA ASP A 80 -4.61 1.18 -10.00
C ASP A 80 -3.24 1.90 -10.09
N ILE A 81 -2.45 1.77 -9.03
CA ILE A 81 -1.11 2.37 -8.96
C ILE A 81 -0.15 1.53 -9.79
N GLY A 82 0.53 2.14 -10.76
CA GLY A 82 1.56 1.48 -11.56
C GLY A 82 2.76 2.39 -11.79
N GLY A 83 3.81 1.83 -12.38
CA GLY A 83 5.12 2.45 -12.53
C GLY A 83 6.08 1.98 -11.43
N ILE A 84 6.98 2.86 -11.03
CA ILE A 84 7.95 2.61 -9.97
C ILE A 84 7.27 2.83 -8.62
N ILE A 85 7.38 1.84 -7.74
CA ILE A 85 6.84 1.87 -6.38
C ILE A 85 7.99 1.55 -5.42
N ILE A 86 8.15 2.40 -4.41
CA ILE A 86 9.14 2.26 -3.34
C ILE A 86 8.39 2.05 -2.04
N ILE A 87 8.76 1.01 -1.29
CA ILE A 87 8.11 0.67 -0.02
C ILE A 87 9.14 0.76 1.11
N ASP A 88 8.86 1.59 2.10
CA ASP A 88 9.61 1.69 3.35
C ASP A 88 8.95 0.82 4.43
N PHE A 89 9.51 -0.36 4.65
CA PHE A 89 9.06 -1.26 5.71
C PHE A 89 9.74 -0.90 7.02
N ILE A 90 9.06 -1.20 8.13
CA ILE A 90 9.64 -1.01 9.46
C ILE A 90 10.89 -1.89 9.60
N ASP A 91 11.96 -1.34 10.17
CA ASP A 91 13.24 -2.03 10.30
C ASP A 91 13.15 -3.39 10.99
N MET A 92 13.69 -4.40 10.31
CA MET A 92 13.81 -5.78 10.82
C MET A 92 15.28 -6.15 11.00
N ILE A 93 15.61 -6.78 12.14
CA ILE A 93 16.97 -7.20 12.48
C ILE A 93 17.36 -8.46 11.71
N LYS A 94 16.46 -9.46 11.67
CA LYS A 94 16.72 -10.75 11.02
C LYS A 94 16.64 -10.65 9.50
N LYS A 95 17.74 -10.96 8.81
CA LYS A 95 17.78 -11.08 7.34
C LYS A 95 16.74 -12.07 6.79
N LYS A 96 16.55 -13.20 7.48
CA LYS A 96 15.53 -14.20 7.12
C LYS A 96 14.12 -13.62 7.07
N ASN A 97 13.81 -12.67 7.96
CA ASN A 97 12.51 -12.00 7.98
C ASN A 97 12.35 -11.10 6.74
N LYS A 98 13.39 -10.36 6.34
CA LYS A 98 13.40 -9.58 5.09
C LYS A 98 13.17 -10.46 3.87
N GLU A 99 13.88 -11.57 3.77
CA GLU A 99 13.74 -12.52 2.65
C GLU A 99 12.33 -13.13 2.58
N ASN A 100 11.75 -13.50 3.73
CA ASN A 100 10.39 -14.03 3.77
C ASN A 100 9.36 -12.96 3.40
N LEU A 101 9.56 -11.73 3.87
CA LEU A 101 8.70 -10.60 3.55
C LEU A 101 8.63 -10.33 2.04
N LEU A 102 9.79 -10.34 1.35
CA LEU A 102 9.83 -10.19 -0.11
C LEU A 102 9.08 -11.31 -0.84
N LYS A 103 9.15 -12.56 -0.34
CA LYS A 103 8.39 -13.69 -0.90
C LYS A 103 6.90 -13.49 -0.74
N ILE A 104 6.45 -13.04 0.44
CA ILE A 104 5.04 -12.74 0.72
C ILE A 104 4.55 -11.62 -0.20
N LEU A 105 5.27 -10.51 -0.28
CA LEU A 105 4.91 -9.39 -1.16
C LEU A 105 4.81 -9.83 -2.62
N ASN A 106 5.81 -10.59 -3.11
CA ASN A 106 5.76 -11.11 -4.48
C ASN A 106 4.56 -12.04 -4.69
N HIS A 107 4.30 -12.96 -3.76
CA HIS A 107 3.14 -13.85 -3.84
C HIS A 107 1.81 -13.09 -3.90
N GLU A 108 1.63 -12.06 -3.08
CA GLU A 108 0.42 -11.24 -3.08
C GLU A 108 0.27 -10.43 -4.38
N LEU A 109 1.37 -9.90 -4.90
CA LEU A 109 1.41 -9.17 -6.17
C LEU A 109 1.07 -10.06 -7.38
N GLN A 110 1.45 -11.33 -7.39
CA GLN A 110 1.11 -12.27 -8.46
C GLN A 110 -0.40 -12.60 -8.53
N LYS A 111 -1.20 -12.24 -7.51
CA LYS A 111 -2.66 -12.36 -7.56
C LYS A 111 -3.32 -11.26 -8.38
N ASP A 112 -2.57 -10.22 -8.72
CA ASP A 112 -3.00 -9.18 -9.66
C ASP A 112 -2.88 -9.70 -11.10
N LYS A 113 -3.83 -9.31 -11.97
CA LYS A 113 -3.77 -9.59 -13.40
C LYS A 113 -2.67 -8.77 -14.08
N ARG A 114 -2.33 -7.59 -13.54
CA ARG A 114 -1.25 -6.76 -14.07
C ARG A 114 0.10 -7.32 -13.67
N LYS A 115 0.99 -7.44 -14.65
CA LYS A 115 2.38 -7.86 -14.39
C LYS A 115 3.02 -6.91 -13.40
N SER A 116 3.53 -7.49 -12.31
CA SER A 116 4.28 -6.80 -11.28
C SER A 116 5.49 -7.65 -10.89
N GLU A 117 6.55 -6.97 -10.48
CA GLU A 117 7.82 -7.59 -10.13
C GLU A 117 8.43 -6.88 -8.92
N VAL A 118 8.82 -7.65 -7.92
CA VAL A 118 9.61 -7.17 -6.78
C VAL A 118 11.07 -7.27 -7.19
N LEU A 119 11.74 -6.13 -7.40
CA LEU A 119 13.13 -6.06 -7.87
C LEU A 119 14.12 -6.36 -6.74
N GLY A 120 13.71 -6.17 -5.49
CA GLY A 120 14.50 -6.49 -4.31
C GLY A 120 14.61 -5.30 -3.35
N LEU A 121 15.75 -5.19 -2.68
CA LEU A 121 16.06 -4.12 -1.73
C LEU A 121 17.07 -3.15 -2.35
N THR A 122 16.81 -1.85 -2.20
CA THR A 122 17.79 -0.80 -2.47
C THR A 122 18.97 -0.88 -1.51
N ARG A 123 20.04 -0.13 -1.81
CA ARG A 123 21.15 0.10 -0.87
C ARG A 123 20.73 0.82 0.41
N LEU A 124 19.58 1.51 0.40
CA LEU A 124 19.01 2.20 1.55
C LEU A 124 18.06 1.31 2.36
N GLY A 125 17.79 0.07 1.92
CA GLY A 125 16.91 -0.86 2.63
C GLY A 125 15.44 -0.78 2.24
N LEU A 126 15.07 0.12 1.32
CA LEU A 126 13.71 0.21 0.74
C LEU A 126 13.45 -0.93 -0.24
N VAL A 127 12.20 -1.38 -0.37
CA VAL A 127 11.81 -2.38 -1.36
C VAL A 127 11.37 -1.72 -2.66
N GLU A 128 11.89 -2.20 -3.78
CA GLU A 128 11.55 -1.72 -5.12
C GLU A 128 10.57 -2.67 -5.81
N VAL A 129 9.50 -2.10 -6.35
CA VAL A 129 8.49 -2.81 -7.12
C VAL A 129 8.23 -2.09 -8.44
N ALA A 130 8.19 -2.84 -9.53
CA ALA A 130 7.73 -2.37 -10.82
C ALA A 130 6.37 -3.01 -11.14
N ARG A 131 5.33 -2.20 -11.35
CA ARG A 131 4.00 -2.67 -11.79
C ARG A 131 3.62 -2.04 -13.12
N ARG A 132 3.24 -2.85 -14.11
CA ARG A 132 2.88 -2.35 -15.45
C ARG A 132 1.72 -1.34 -15.38
N ARG A 133 1.88 -0.19 -16.05
CA ARG A 133 0.79 0.78 -16.27
C ARG A 133 -0.01 0.38 -17.51
N GLU A 134 -1.32 0.33 -17.39
CA GLU A 134 -2.25 0.27 -18.53
C GLU A 134 -3.28 1.38 -18.34
N LYS A 135 -3.04 2.53 -19.02
CA LYS A 135 -3.74 3.83 -18.88
C LYS A 135 -3.61 4.50 -17.49
N ASN A 136 -4.03 5.77 -17.42
CA ASN A 136 -3.91 6.68 -16.29
C ASN A 136 -4.52 6.10 -15.00
N SER A 137 -3.90 6.36 -13.86
CA SER A 137 -4.38 5.83 -12.55
C SER A 137 -5.66 6.52 -12.09
N VAL A 138 -6.43 5.93 -11.17
CA VAL A 138 -7.69 6.54 -10.67
C VAL A 138 -7.47 7.97 -10.14
N GLY A 139 -6.39 8.22 -9.39
CA GLY A 139 -6.04 9.57 -8.90
C GLY A 139 -5.47 10.53 -9.95
N GLU A 140 -5.44 10.17 -11.24
CA GLU A 140 -5.24 11.14 -12.33
C GLU A 140 -6.57 11.61 -12.92
N TYR A 141 -7.68 10.96 -12.57
CA TYR A 141 -9.03 11.33 -13.01
C TYR A 141 -9.81 12.11 -11.94
N TYR A 142 -9.30 12.18 -10.71
CA TYR A 142 -9.85 12.86 -9.53
C TYR A 142 -8.72 13.55 -8.77
#